data_AF-A0A0F6Z7X2-F1
#
_entry.id   AF-A0A0F6Z7X2-F1
#
_cell.length_a   1.000
_cell.length_b   1.000
_cell.length_c   1.000
_cell.angle_alpha   90.00
_cell.angle_beta   90.00
_cell.angle_gamma   90.00
#
_symmetry.space_group_name_H-M   'P 1'
#
loop_
_entity.id
_entity.type
_entity.pdbx_description
1 polymer ?
#
loop_
_entity_poly.entity_id
_entity_poly.type
_entity_poly.pdbx_seq_one_letter_code
_entity_poly.pdbx_strand_id
1 'polypeptide(L)'
;MTKQEYYDYSKTYEYNEESPYTGALADGVEEATILSGEVTWSADITWNESLEQYEIFKTWNDHDGHFSNMGEGPLEDDFLNDVYSFLQSKGIDSAEVTY
;
A
#
# COMPACT_ATOMS: atom_id res chain seq x y z
N MET A 1 28.64 1.90 -11.55
CA MET A 1 27.70 2.69 -10.74
C MET A 1 27.59 1.99 -9.40
N THR A 2 27.69 2.72 -8.30
CA THR A 2 27.52 2.16 -6.95
C THR A 2 26.03 1.95 -6.72
N LYS A 3 25.60 0.72 -6.41
CA LYS A 3 24.20 0.45 -6.06
C LYS A 3 23.93 1.14 -4.72
N GLN A 4 22.86 1.91 -4.64
CA GLN A 4 22.43 2.49 -3.37
C GLN A 4 21.75 1.38 -2.57
N GLU A 5 22.16 1.19 -1.33
CA GLU A 5 21.73 0.03 -0.53
C GLU A 5 20.29 0.16 -0.03
N TYR A 6 19.77 1.38 0.06
CA TYR A 6 18.48 1.67 0.66
C TYR A 6 17.77 2.88 0.05
N TYR A 7 16.45 2.77 -0.11
CA TYR A 7 15.54 3.87 -0.41
C TYR A 7 14.33 3.82 0.52
N ASP A 8 13.87 4.99 0.95
CA ASP A 8 12.58 5.19 1.59
C ASP A 8 11.57 5.80 0.61
N TYR A 9 10.33 5.32 0.65
CA TYR A 9 9.22 5.92 -0.08
C TYR A 9 7.99 5.94 0.82
N SER A 10 7.32 7.09 0.95
CA SER A 10 6.05 7.17 1.67
C SER A 10 5.11 8.15 0.99
N LYS A 11 3.83 7.80 0.98
CA LYS A 11 2.77 8.60 0.40
C LYS A 11 1.45 8.33 1.09
N THR A 12 0.67 9.39 1.28
CA THR A 12 -0.69 9.33 1.82
C THR A 12 -1.69 9.38 0.66
N TYR A 13 -2.73 8.56 0.76
CA TYR A 13 -3.79 8.42 -0.22
C TYR A 13 -5.14 8.64 0.47
N GLU A 14 -6.02 9.37 -0.19
CA GLU A 14 -7.42 9.47 0.22
C GLU A 14 -8.17 8.29 -0.41
N TYR A 15 -8.86 7.50 0.41
CA TYR A 15 -9.76 6.46 -0.07
C TYR A 15 -11.21 6.91 0.07
N ASN A 16 -12.04 6.42 -0.84
CA ASN A 16 -13.48 6.60 -0.83
C ASN A 16 -14.09 5.32 -1.41
N GLU A 17 -14.30 4.35 -0.52
CA GLU A 17 -14.76 3.01 -0.89
C GLU A 17 -16.12 2.72 -0.26
N GLU A 18 -17.01 2.10 -1.03
CA GLU A 18 -18.26 1.59 -0.47
C GLU A 18 -17.94 0.39 0.43
N SER A 19 -18.35 0.45 1.70
CA SER A 19 -18.18 -0.70 2.60
C SER A 19 -18.90 -1.93 2.00
N PRO A 20 -18.26 -3.11 1.97
CA PRO A 20 -18.90 -4.32 1.44
C PRO A 20 -20.09 -4.80 2.30
N TYR A 21 -20.32 -4.19 3.47
CA TYR A 21 -21.44 -4.55 4.34
C TYR A 21 -22.77 -4.01 3.81
N THR A 22 -23.46 -4.87 3.06
CA THR A 22 -24.93 -4.94 3.09
C THR A 22 -25.34 -5.89 4.21
N GLY A 23 -25.39 -5.40 5.45
CA GLY A 23 -25.94 -6.16 6.56
C GLY A 23 -27.45 -6.35 6.36
N ALA A 24 -27.92 -7.59 6.26
CA ALA A 24 -29.36 -7.86 6.31
C ALA A 24 -29.86 -7.64 7.74
N LEU A 25 -30.50 -6.50 8.00
CA LEU A 25 -31.20 -6.25 9.25
C LEU A 25 -32.62 -6.84 9.19
N ALA A 26 -33.19 -7.12 10.37
CA ALA A 26 -34.55 -7.68 10.49
C ALA A 26 -35.66 -6.77 9.93
N ASP A 27 -35.36 -5.51 9.60
CA ASP A 27 -36.30 -4.47 9.14
C ASP A 27 -35.90 -3.79 7.80
N GLY A 28 -34.88 -4.27 7.08
CA GLY A 28 -34.52 -3.72 5.77
C GLY A 28 -33.07 -3.95 5.33
N VAL A 29 -32.75 -3.44 4.13
CA VAL A 29 -31.38 -3.35 3.60
C VAL A 29 -30.77 -2.06 4.14
N GLU A 30 -29.68 -2.16 4.92
CA GLU A 30 -28.87 -1.00 5.27
C GLU A 30 -28.17 -0.52 3.98
N GLU A 31 -28.33 0.77 3.62
CA GLU A 31 -27.67 1.35 2.45
C GLU A 31 -26.15 1.26 2.64
N ALA A 32 -25.41 0.98 1.55
CA ALA A 32 -23.96 0.90 1.57
C ALA A 32 -23.39 2.16 2.25
N THR A 33 -22.64 1.97 3.33
CA THR A 33 -21.95 3.08 3.99
C THR A 33 -20.68 3.37 3.22
N ILE A 34 -20.55 4.60 2.72
CA ILE A 34 -19.30 5.07 2.13
C ILE A 34 -18.28 5.23 3.26
N LEU A 35 -17.18 4.49 3.16
CA LEU A 35 -16.00 4.67 3.99
C LEU A 35 -15.05 5.63 3.27
N SER A 36 -14.76 6.76 3.90
CA SER A 36 -13.81 7.73 3.38
C SER A 36 -12.81 8.08 4.46
N GLY A 37 -11.54 8.16 4.09
CA GLY A 37 -10.47 8.45 5.03
C GLY A 37 -9.11 8.56 4.34
N GLU A 38 -8.06 8.59 5.15
CA GLU A 38 -6.67 8.64 4.69
C GLU A 38 -5.89 7.40 5.10
N VAL A 39 -5.17 6.82 4.14
CA VAL A 39 -4.20 5.76 4.38
C VAL A 39 -2.80 6.26 4.03
N THR A 40 -1.85 6.10 4.95
CA THR A 40 -0.44 6.34 4.66
C THR A 40 0.25 5.01 4.41
N TRP A 41 0.82 4.87 3.21
CA TRP A 41 1.69 3.76 2.87
C TRP A 41 3.16 4.17 2.96
N SER A 42 4.00 3.23 3.36
CA SER A 42 5.46 3.37 3.43
C SER A 42 6.12 2.12 2.86
N ALA A 43 7.19 2.30 2.10
CA ALA A 43 8.04 1.24 1.56
C ALA A 43 9.50 1.48 1.96
N ASP A 44 10.08 0.48 2.60
CA ASP A 44 11.50 0.32 2.81
C ASP A 44 12.05 -0.55 1.68
N ILE A 45 12.95 0.00 0.87
CA ILE A 45 13.45 -0.68 -0.33
C ILE A 45 14.94 -0.94 -0.16
N THR A 46 15.32 -2.21 -0.02
CA THR A 46 16.69 -2.63 0.28
C THR A 46 17.29 -3.46 -0.84
N TRP A 47 18.57 -3.25 -1.13
CA TRP A 47 19.29 -4.14 -2.04
C TRP A 47 19.62 -5.48 -1.35
N ASN A 48 19.13 -6.59 -1.91
CA ASN A 48 19.50 -7.93 -1.47
C ASN A 48 20.68 -8.44 -2.29
N GLU A 49 21.85 -8.52 -1.66
CA GLU A 49 23.06 -9.02 -2.32
C GLU A 49 22.98 -10.49 -2.73
N SER A 50 22.21 -11.31 -2.00
CA SER A 50 22.12 -12.75 -2.26
C SER A 50 21.24 -13.07 -3.47
N LEU A 51 20.17 -12.30 -3.67
CA LEU A 51 19.24 -12.44 -4.78
C LEU A 51 19.57 -11.52 -5.96
N GLU A 52 20.54 -10.63 -5.78
CA GLU A 52 20.91 -9.58 -6.73
C GLU A 52 19.69 -8.76 -7.22
N GLN A 53 18.80 -8.40 -6.31
CA GLN A 53 17.60 -7.60 -6.60
C GLN A 53 17.24 -6.65 -5.45
N TYR A 54 16.39 -5.67 -5.72
CA TYR A 54 15.80 -4.84 -4.67
C TYR A 54 14.56 -5.54 -4.08
N GLU A 55 14.44 -5.50 -2.77
CA GLU A 55 13.29 -6.00 -2.01
C GLU A 55 12.51 -4.81 -1.45
N ILE A 56 11.19 -4.86 -1.55
CA ILE A 56 10.27 -3.83 -1.08
C ILE A 56 9.54 -4.40 0.14
N PHE A 57 9.81 -3.83 1.31
CA PHE A 57 9.04 -4.07 2.53
C PHE A 57 8.03 -2.94 2.71
N LYS A 58 6.74 -3.25 2.64
CA LYS A 58 5.66 -2.28 2.72
C LYS A 58 4.94 -2.30 4.06
N THR A 59 4.54 -1.14 4.52
CA THR A 59 3.69 -0.96 5.70
C THR A 59 2.63 0.09 5.40
N TRP A 60 1.50 0.03 6.11
CA TRP A 60 0.47 1.04 5.98
C TRP A 60 -0.20 1.34 7.31
N ASN A 61 -0.78 2.53 7.40
CA ASN A 61 -1.53 2.98 8.56
C ASN A 61 -2.78 3.74 8.09
N ASP A 62 -3.95 3.29 8.53
CA ASP A 62 -5.22 3.98 8.33
C ASP A 62 -5.44 4.97 9.49
N HIS A 63 -5.60 6.23 9.12
CA HIS A 63 -5.71 7.32 10.10
C HIS A 63 -7.08 7.35 10.77
N ASP A 64 -8.10 6.78 10.12
CA ASP A 64 -9.50 6.86 10.54
C ASP A 64 -9.96 5.61 11.31
N GLY A 65 -9.15 4.55 11.33
CA GLY A 65 -9.40 3.32 12.09
C GLY A 65 -10.55 2.47 11.54
N HIS A 66 -10.84 2.63 10.26
CA HIS A 66 -11.82 1.84 9.51
C HIS A 66 -11.28 0.46 9.11
N PHE A 67 -9.98 0.34 8.89
CA PHE A 67 -9.34 -0.91 8.47
C PHE A 67 -8.40 -1.47 9.53
N SER A 68 -8.37 -2.79 9.67
CA SER A 68 -7.33 -3.46 10.44
C SER A 68 -6.04 -3.50 9.64
N ASN A 69 -4.93 -3.07 10.24
CA ASN A 69 -3.56 -3.17 9.72
C ASN A 69 -3.02 -4.61 9.59
N MET A 70 -3.90 -5.61 9.60
CA MET A 70 -3.59 -7.03 9.38
C MET A 70 -4.12 -7.44 8.00
N GLY A 71 -3.34 -7.23 6.94
CA GLY A 71 -3.68 -7.68 5.59
C GLY A 71 -3.40 -6.64 4.50
N GLU A 72 -4.01 -6.86 3.33
CA GLU A 72 -4.04 -5.93 2.21
C GLU A 72 -4.75 -4.65 2.66
N GLY A 73 -4.04 -3.52 2.55
CA GLY A 73 -4.60 -2.21 2.87
C GLY A 73 -5.36 -1.63 1.68
N PRO A 74 -6.20 -0.60 1.90
CA PRO A 74 -6.83 0.10 0.79
C PRO A 74 -5.78 0.71 -0.14
N LEU A 75 -6.06 0.73 -1.44
CA LEU A 75 -5.22 1.35 -2.48
C LEU A 75 -3.79 0.79 -2.57
N GLU A 76 -3.58 -0.48 -2.20
CA GLU A 76 -2.27 -1.13 -2.28
C GLU A 76 -1.69 -1.13 -3.71
N ASP A 77 -2.52 -1.42 -4.72
CA ASP A 77 -2.09 -1.44 -6.12
C ASP A 77 -1.62 -0.05 -6.61
N ASP A 78 -2.34 1.01 -6.23
CA ASP A 78 -1.94 2.39 -6.53
C ASP A 78 -0.60 2.73 -5.88
N PHE A 79 -0.42 2.32 -4.63
CA PHE A 79 0.85 2.47 -3.92
C PHE A 79 2.00 1.72 -4.60
N LEU A 80 1.82 0.46 -4.98
CA LEU A 80 2.86 -0.31 -5.65
C LEU A 80 3.23 0.30 -7.01
N ASN A 81 2.26 0.78 -7.78
CA ASN A 81 2.51 1.48 -9.05
C ASN A 81 3.37 2.73 -8.84
N ASP A 82 3.11 3.50 -7.79
CA ASP A 82 3.91 4.66 -7.42
C ASP A 82 5.34 4.27 -6.99
N VAL A 83 5.51 3.21 -6.21
CA VAL A 83 6.82 2.68 -5.80
C VAL A 83 7.63 2.22 -7.02
N TYR A 84 7.03 1.48 -7.95
CA TYR A 84 7.71 1.06 -9.18
C TYR A 84 8.09 2.26 -10.05
N SER A 85 7.22 3.26 -10.16
CA SER A 85 7.53 4.50 -10.88
C SER A 85 8.69 5.27 -10.24
N PHE A 86 8.72 5.31 -8.90
CA PHE A 86 9.85 5.87 -8.15
C PHE A 86 11.14 5.12 -8.42
N LEU A 87 11.14 3.79 -8.40
CA LEU A 87 12.32 2.96 -8.69
C LEU A 87 12.82 3.12 -10.12
N GLN A 88 11.91 3.17 -11.11
CA GLN A 88 12.27 3.48 -12.49
C GLN A 88 12.94 4.85 -12.61
N SER A 89 12.48 5.86 -11.86
CA SER A 89 13.12 7.20 -11.83
C SER A 89 14.55 7.18 -11.27
N LYS A 90 14.90 6.14 -10.49
CA LYS A 90 16.26 5.87 -9.97
C LYS A 90 17.09 4.98 -10.89
N GLY A 91 16.53 4.51 -12.01
CA GLY A 91 17.20 3.58 -12.93
C GLY A 91 17.19 2.14 -12.44
N ILE A 92 16.18 1.75 -11.65
CA ILE A 92 16.00 0.39 -11.13
C ILE A 92 14.82 -0.24 -11.89
N ASP A 93 15.12 -1.27 -12.67
CA ASP A 93 14.13 -1.94 -13.55
C ASP A 93 13.47 -3.17 -12.90
N SER A 94 14.02 -3.67 -11.79
CA SER A 94 13.55 -4.88 -11.12
C SER A 94 13.58 -4.74 -9.59
N ALA A 95 12.43 -4.99 -8.97
CA ALA A 95 12.29 -5.13 -7.53
C ALA A 95 11.17 -6.15 -7.21
N GLU A 96 11.28 -6.82 -6.07
CA GLU A 96 10.33 -7.81 -5.59
C GLU A 96 9.67 -7.32 -4.30
N VAL A 97 8.36 -7.50 -4.17
CA VAL A 97 7.62 -7.18 -2.95
C VAL A 97 7.70 -8.36 -1.99
N THR A 98 8.13 -8.10 -0.75
CA THR A 98 8.25 -9.11 0.31
C THR A 98 7.12 -8.93 1.33
N TYR A 99 6.65 -10.05 1.91
CA TYR A 99 5.53 -10.12 2.86
C TYR A 99 5.99 -10.55 4.26
#